data_AF-A0A3D2R4X5-F1
#
_entry.id   AF-A0A3D2R4X5-F1
#
_cell.length_a   1.000
_cell.length_b   1.000
_cell.length_c   1.000
_cell.angle_alpha   90.00
_cell.angle_beta   90.00
_cell.angle_gamma   90.00
#
_symmetry.space_group_name_H-M   'P 1'
#
loop_
_entity.id
_entity.type
_entity.pdbx_description
1 polymer ?
#
loop_
_entity_poly.entity_id
_entity_poly.type
_entity_poly.pdbx_seq_one_letter_code
_entity_poly.pdbx_strand_id
1 'polypeptide(L)' 'MTGFLERLTTVIHWLAFLCACLILIWHFTINQSPDITWVVIGSAFAINSAAWLIKFIFTGNGSFLPF' A
#
# COMPACT_ATOMS: atom_id res chain seq x y z
N MET A 1 -12.50 -2.82 21.92
CA MET A 1 -12.41 -1.93 20.73
C MET A 1 -11.06 -2.02 20.01
N THR A 2 -9.94 -2.15 20.74
CA THR A 2 -8.58 -2.29 20.19
C THR A 2 -8.45 -3.41 19.15
N GLY A 3 -8.94 -4.62 19.44
CA GLY A 3 -8.83 -5.75 18.51
C GLY A 3 -9.64 -5.62 17.21
N PHE A 4 -10.70 -4.80 17.18
CA PHE A 4 -11.43 -4.53 15.94
C PHE A 4 -10.67 -3.54 15.05
N LEU A 5 -10.17 -2.44 15.64
CA LEU A 5 -9.37 -1.45 14.93
C LEU A 5 -8.07 -2.03 14.36
N GLU A 6 -7.43 -2.93 15.10
CA GLU A 6 -6.24 -3.64 14.64
C GLU A 6 -6.51 -4.52 13.42
N ARG A 7 -7.62 -5.28 13.43
CA ARG A 7 -8.05 -6.08 12.28
C ARG A 7 -8.41 -5.20 11.09
N LEU A 8 -9.17 -4.13 11.31
CA LEU A 8 -9.59 -3.22 10.25
C LEU A 8 -8.40 -2.54 9.58
N THR A 9 -7.47 -2.00 10.35
CA THR A 9 -6.28 -1.33 9.82
C THR A 9 -5.32 -2.30 9.14
N THR A 10 -5.25 -3.55 9.60
CA THR A 10 -4.53 -4.63 8.90
C THR A 10 -5.17 -4.94 7.55
N VAL A 11 -6.49 -5.03 7.46
CA VAL A 11 -7.20 -5.22 6.18
C VAL A 11 -6.98 -4.05 5.23
N ILE A 12 -7.06 -2.80 5.73
CA ILE A 12 -6.78 -1.60 4.94
C ILE A 12 -5.35 -1.63 4.39
N HIS A 13 -4.37 -2.02 5.21
CA HIS A 13 -2.98 -2.11 4.78
C HIS A 13 -2.78 -3.18 3.69
N TRP A 14 -3.37 -4.37 3.85
CA TRP A 14 -3.37 -5.40 2.81
C TRP A 14 -4.03 -4.94 1.51
N LEU A 15 -5.17 -4.25 1.59
CA LEU A 15 -5.88 -3.77 0.42
C LEU A 15 -5.06 -2.72 -0.35
N ALA A 16 -4.45 -1.77 0.37
CA ALA A 16 -3.58 -0.76 -0.22
C ALA A 16 -2.33 -1.38 -0.88
N PHE A 17 -1.72 -2.38 -0.24
CA PHE A 17 -0.61 -3.14 -0.81
C PHE A 17 -1.01 -3.83 -2.12
N LEU A 18 -2.16 -4.51 -2.14
CA LEU A 18 -2.67 -5.16 -3.35
C LEU A 18 -2.96 -4.16 -4.48
N CYS A 19 -3.53 -2.99 -4.16
CA CYS A 19 -3.72 -1.91 -5.14
C CYS A 19 -2.37 -1.40 -5.69
N ALA A 20 -1.38 -1.18 -4.83
CA ALA A 20 -0.03 -0.77 -5.25
C ALA A 20 0.61 -1.82 -6.18
N CYS A 21 0.52 -3.11 -5.85
CA CYS A 21 0.98 -4.19 -6.71
C CYS A 21 0.25 -4.21 -8.06
N LEU A 22 -1.09 -4.06 -8.06
CA LEU A 22 -1.88 -4.07 -9.28
C LEU A 22 -1.50 -2.92 -10.23
N ILE A 23 -1.27 -1.71 -9.69
CA ILE A 23 -0.80 -0.55 -10.46
C ILE A 23 0.56 -0.84 -11.09
N LEU A 24 1.50 -1.40 -10.32
CA LEU A 24 2.83 -1.74 -10.83
C LEU A 24 2.76 -2.83 -11.90
N ILE A 25 1.98 -3.90 -11.66
CA ILE A 25 1.79 -4.98 -12.64
C ILE A 25 1.19 -4.40 -13.92
N TRP A 26 0.12 -3.60 -13.83
CA TRP A 26 -0.51 -2.99 -14.99
C TRP A 26 0.47 -2.13 -15.80
N HIS A 27 1.29 -1.32 -15.14
CA HIS A 27 2.31 -0.50 -15.81
C HIS A 27 3.38 -1.34 -16.50
N PHE A 28 3.97 -2.31 -15.81
CA PHE A 28 5.07 -3.10 -16.36
C PHE A 28 4.62 -4.18 -17.36
N THR A 29 3.34 -4.55 -17.39
CA THR A 29 2.82 -5.61 -18.28
C THR A 29 1.95 -5.09 -19.43
N ILE A 30 1.18 -4.02 -19.22
CA ILE A 30 0.20 -3.52 -20.20
C ILE A 30 0.60 -2.16 -20.75
N ASN A 31 1.07 -1.23 -19.91
CA ASN A 31 1.35 0.15 -20.31
C ASN A 31 2.79 0.56 -20.01
N GLN A 32 3.74 0.01 -20.78
CA GLN A 32 5.18 0.21 -20.61
C GLN A 32 5.66 1.60 -21.10
N SER A 33 5.06 2.67 -20.57
CA SER A 33 5.43 4.05 -20.88
C SER A 33 6.60 4.50 -20.00
N PRO A 34 7.84 4.66 -20.54
CA PRO A 34 9.02 4.96 -19.73
C PRO A 34 8.88 6.28 -18.97
N ASP A 35 8.27 7.28 -19.61
CA ASP A 35 8.17 8.66 -19.15
C ASP A 35 7.43 8.81 -17.82
N ILE A 36 6.51 7.89 -17.51
CA ILE A 36 5.70 7.93 -16.29
C ILE A 36 6.15 6.89 -15.24
N THR A 37 7.17 6.09 -15.52
CA THR A 37 7.54 4.94 -14.67
C THR A 37 7.83 5.36 -13.23
N TRP A 38 8.59 6.45 -13.04
CA TRP A 38 8.89 6.96 -11.70
C TRP A 38 7.66 7.51 -10.98
N VAL A 39 6.71 8.10 -11.71
CA VAL A 39 5.44 8.59 -11.15
C VAL A 39 4.57 7.42 -10.70
N VAL A 40 4.53 6.34 -11.49
CA VAL A 40 3.77 5.14 -11.15
C VAL A 40 4.37 4.42 -9.94
N ILE A 41 5.69 4.26 -9.91
CA ILE A 41 6.39 3.70 -8.73
C ILE A 41 6.12 4.56 -7.50
N GLY A 42 6.30 5.89 -7.62
CA GLY A 42 6.08 6.83 -6.53
C GLY A 42 4.63 6.78 -6.00
N SER A 43 3.64 6.71 -6.88
CA SER A 43 2.23 6.63 -6.48
C SER A 43 1.88 5.30 -5.79
N ALA A 44 2.40 4.17 -6.28
CA ALA A 44 2.25 2.87 -5.62
C ALA A 44 2.85 2.87 -4.20
N PHE A 45 4.06 3.43 -4.05
CA PHE A 45 4.69 3.59 -2.74
C PHE A 45 3.92 4.53 -1.82
N ALA A 46 3.37 5.63 -2.34
CA ALA A 46 2.59 6.58 -1.56
C ALA A 46 1.30 5.93 -1.00
N ILE A 47 0.61 5.14 -1.82
CA ILE A 47 -0.60 4.39 -1.40
C ILE A 47 -0.27 3.42 -0.27
N ASN A 48 0.78 2.60 -0.43
CA ASN A 48 1.18 1.65 0.60
C ASN A 48 1.64 2.36 1.89
N SER A 49 2.43 3.43 1.75
CA SER A 49 2.95 4.20 2.89
C SER A 49 1.83 4.89 3.69
N ALA A 50 0.80 5.40 3.01
CA ALA A 50 -0.36 6.00 3.68
C ALA A 50 -1.13 4.96 4.51
N ALA A 51 -1.37 3.77 3.96
CA ALA A 51 -2.07 2.71 4.66
C ALA A 51 -1.23 2.10 5.80
N TRP A 52 0.08 1.98 5.61
CA TRP A 52 1.01 1.64 6.67
C TRP A 52 0.97 2.65 7.81
N LEU A 53 1.03 3.94 7.51
CA LEU A 53 1.00 5.00 8.53
C LEU A 53 -0.30 4.94 9.34
N ILE A 54 -1.43 4.70 8.69
CA ILE A 54 -2.72 4.47 9.37
C ILE A 54 -2.60 3.29 10.33
N LYS A 55 -2.11 2.12 9.88
CA LYS A 55 -1.90 0.95 10.74
C LYS A 55 -0.95 1.28 11.90
N PHE A 56 0.16 1.95 11.66
CA PHE A 56 1.14 2.33 12.68
C PHE A 56 0.51 3.22 13.76
N ILE A 57 -0.25 4.25 13.39
CA ILE A 57 -0.91 5.15 14.33
C ILE A 57 -1.90 4.41 15.23
N PHE A 58 -2.68 3.48 14.68
CA PHE A 58 -3.73 2.79 15.42
C PHE A 58 -3.26 1.55 16.19
N THR A 59 -2.15 0.92 15.79
CA THR A 59 -1.72 -0.37 16.35
C THR A 59 -0.31 -0.34 16.94
N GLY A 60 0.47 0.71 16.70
CA GLY A 60 1.90 0.77 17.05
C GLY A 60 2.78 -0.18 16.22
N ASN A 61 2.21 -0.92 15.27
CA ASN A 61 2.94 -1.89 14.46
C ASN A 61 3.77 -1.19 13.37
N GLY A 62 5.10 -1.29 13.50
CA GLY A 62 6.07 -0.68 12.58
C GLY A 62 6.34 -1.47 11.29
N SER A 63 5.76 -2.65 11.09
CA SER A 63 5.96 -3.43 9.86
C SER A 63 5.40 -2.70 8.64
N PHE A 64 6.29 -2.25 7.76
CA PHE A 64 5.95 -1.55 6.51
C PHE A 64 5.20 -2.44 5.52
N LEU A 65 5.48 -3.74 5.55
CA LEU A 65 4.72 -4.72 4.79
C LEU A 65 3.52 -5.19 5.62
N PRO A 66 2.43 -5.60 4.96
CA PRO A 66 1.19 -5.93 5.66
C PRO A 66 1.24 -7.30 6.39
N PHE A 67 2.34 -8.06 6.23
CA PHE A 67 2.59 -9.36 6.88
C PHE A 67 3.53 -9.27 8.09
#